data_AF-A0A9P6RX64-F1
#
_entry.id   AF-A0A9P6RX64-F1
#
_cell.length_a   1.000
_cell.length_b   1.000
_cell.length_c   1.000
_cell.angle_alpha   90.00
_cell.angle_beta   90.00
_cell.angle_gamma   90.00
#
_symmetry.space_group_name_H-M   'P 1'
#
loop_
_entity.id
_entity.type
_entity.pdbx_description
1 polymer ?
#
loop_
_entity_poly.entity_id
_entity_poly.type
_entity_poly.pdbx_seq_one_letter_code
_entity_poly.pdbx_strand_id
1 'polypeptide(L)'
;FGFPPKKEQLEVVKCIGMQKDCVLIAGCGWGKSWTYFLPLALWEDRIILILSPLKALMDEQQKKLEKDYGISSEAIHGDNKKLPRNLEDRLSKGEYRAVFMTPEMANDRERFPKLWNMDGWRSRLLAIVIDEAHCIHSWGSGFRKAYSQIGDLRAKAPPGVPFIAMSATLPPD
;
A
#
# COMPACT_ATOMS: atom_id res chain seq x y z
N PHE A 1 -4.89 6.13 -18.23
CA PHE A 1 -3.82 7.00 -17.68
C PHE A 1 -3.25 8.02 -18.66
N GLY A 2 -3.33 7.83 -19.99
CA GLY A 2 -3.08 8.91 -20.96
C GLY A 2 -1.62 9.13 -21.37
N PHE A 3 -0.68 8.30 -20.91
CA PHE A 3 0.72 8.30 -21.33
C PHE A 3 1.27 6.86 -21.24
N PRO A 4 2.31 6.50 -22.01
CA PRO A 4 2.93 5.19 -21.94
C PRO A 4 3.76 5.02 -20.65
N PRO A 5 3.66 3.89 -19.94
CA PRO A 5 4.48 3.63 -18.76
C PRO A 5 5.95 3.41 -19.12
N LYS A 6 6.86 3.73 -18.19
CA LYS A 6 8.29 3.42 -18.32
C LYS A 6 8.51 1.90 -18.23
N LYS A 7 9.55 1.40 -18.90
CA LYS A 7 9.88 -0.04 -18.90
C LYS A 7 10.08 -0.57 -17.47
N GLU A 8 10.78 0.19 -16.64
CA GLU A 8 11.07 -0.17 -15.26
C GLU A 8 9.81 -0.19 -14.39
N GLN A 9 8.81 0.65 -14.68
CA GLN A 9 7.50 0.57 -14.00
C GLN A 9 6.82 -0.75 -14.35
N LEU A 10 6.90 -1.19 -15.61
CA LEU A 10 6.34 -2.46 -16.05
C LEU A 10 7.04 -3.68 -15.41
N GLU A 11 8.34 -3.59 -15.12
CA GLU A 11 9.03 -4.66 -14.39
C GLU A 11 8.49 -4.82 -12.97
N VAL A 12 8.15 -3.73 -12.27
CA VAL A 12 7.50 -3.80 -10.95
C VAL A 12 6.09 -4.38 -11.06
N VAL A 13 5.31 -3.96 -12.07
CA VAL A 13 3.98 -4.52 -12.35
C VAL A 13 4.05 -6.02 -12.65
N LYS A 14 5.09 -6.45 -13.37
CA LYS A 14 5.36 -7.87 -13.64
C LYS A 14 5.71 -8.62 -12.36
N CYS A 15 6.51 -8.07 -11.46
CA CYS A 15 6.75 -8.67 -10.14
C CYS A 15 5.45 -8.89 -9.37
N ILE A 16 4.55 -7.89 -9.35
CA ILE A 16 3.22 -8.00 -8.74
C ILE A 16 2.43 -9.16 -9.36
N GLY A 17 2.34 -9.21 -10.70
CA GLY A 17 1.63 -10.28 -11.40
C GLY A 17 2.24 -11.67 -11.23
N MET A 18 3.57 -11.74 -11.01
CA MET A 18 4.30 -12.98 -10.73
C MET A 18 4.33 -13.34 -9.24
N GLN A 19 3.65 -12.58 -8.37
CA GLN A 19 3.66 -12.79 -6.92
C GLN A 19 5.06 -12.77 -6.31
N LYS A 20 5.94 -11.91 -6.83
CA LYS A 20 7.31 -11.73 -6.35
C LYS A 20 7.48 -10.41 -5.62
N ASP A 21 8.16 -10.46 -4.49
CA ASP A 21 8.59 -9.26 -3.80
C ASP A 21 9.54 -8.44 -4.68
N CYS A 22 9.50 -7.12 -4.51
CA CYS A 22 10.32 -6.20 -5.28
C CYS A 22 10.77 -5.03 -4.41
N VAL A 23 12.03 -4.62 -4.59
CA VAL A 23 12.56 -3.38 -4.04
C VAL A 23 12.78 -2.40 -5.18
N LEU A 24 12.13 -1.25 -5.11
CA LEU A 24 12.25 -0.16 -6.07
C LEU A 24 13.00 1.01 -5.42
N ILE A 25 14.19 1.29 -5.92
CA ILE A 25 14.97 2.47 -5.56
C ILE A 25 14.82 3.49 -6.69
N ALA A 26 14.09 4.57 -6.43
CA ALA A 26 13.80 5.58 -7.44
C ALA A 26 13.54 6.95 -6.81
N GLY A 27 14.29 7.96 -7.29
CA GLY A 27 14.20 9.34 -6.82
C GLY A 27 12.82 9.98 -6.96
N CYS A 28 12.62 11.13 -6.30
CA CYS A 28 11.41 11.92 -6.42
C CYS A 28 11.13 12.31 -7.88
N GLY A 29 9.85 12.35 -8.27
CA GLY A 29 9.45 12.64 -9.65
C GLY A 29 9.64 11.48 -10.64
N TRP A 30 10.27 10.36 -10.25
CA TRP A 30 10.39 9.19 -11.13
C TRP A 30 9.03 8.58 -11.53
N GLY A 31 8.02 8.79 -10.67
CA GLY A 31 6.68 8.26 -10.85
C GLY A 31 6.49 6.89 -10.20
N LYS A 32 6.93 6.74 -8.94
CA LYS A 32 6.79 5.49 -8.18
C LYS A 32 5.32 5.06 -8.04
N SER A 33 4.39 6.01 -7.88
CA SER A 33 2.97 5.68 -7.73
C SER A 33 2.37 4.94 -8.92
N TRP A 34 2.95 5.11 -10.10
CA TRP A 34 2.53 4.37 -11.28
C TRP A 34 2.73 2.86 -11.16
N THR A 35 3.67 2.38 -10.36
CA THR A 35 3.90 0.94 -10.17
C THR A 35 2.76 0.25 -9.43
N TYR A 36 1.94 1.00 -8.68
CA TYR A 36 0.73 0.49 -8.03
C TYR A 36 -0.57 1.09 -8.59
N PHE A 37 -0.54 2.16 -9.38
CA PHE A 37 -1.72 2.60 -10.15
C PHE A 37 -1.98 1.71 -11.37
N LEU A 38 -0.92 1.34 -12.11
CA LEU A 38 -1.06 0.49 -13.30
C LEU A 38 -1.72 -0.86 -12.99
N PRO A 39 -1.32 -1.59 -11.92
CA PRO A 39 -2.01 -2.79 -11.52
C PRO A 39 -3.51 -2.61 -11.25
N LEU A 40 -3.92 -1.49 -10.66
CA LEU A 40 -5.33 -1.21 -10.43
C LEU A 40 -6.12 -0.99 -11.73
N ALA A 41 -5.48 -0.69 -12.86
CA ALA A 41 -6.19 -0.72 -14.15
C ALA A 41 -6.25 -2.12 -14.78
N LEU A 42 -5.32 -3.02 -14.43
CA LEU A 42 -5.19 -4.34 -15.04
C LEU A 42 -6.02 -5.42 -14.32
N TRP A 43 -6.25 -5.26 -13.01
CA TRP A 43 -6.90 -6.26 -12.18
C TRP A 43 -8.13 -5.70 -11.46
N GLU A 44 -9.27 -5.68 -12.15
CA GLU A 44 -10.51 -4.98 -11.77
C GLU A 44 -11.07 -5.36 -10.38
N ASP A 45 -10.94 -6.61 -9.94
CA ASP A 45 -11.45 -7.08 -8.64
C ASP A 45 -10.39 -7.14 -7.52
N ARG A 46 -9.25 -6.50 -7.73
CA ARG A 46 -8.12 -6.56 -6.80
C ARG A 46 -7.91 -5.26 -6.02
N ILE A 47 -7.33 -5.42 -4.84
CA ILE A 47 -7.01 -4.35 -3.91
C ILE A 47 -5.50 -4.26 -3.71
N ILE A 48 -4.98 -3.04 -3.65
CA ILE A 48 -3.61 -2.78 -3.18
C ILE A 48 -3.66 -2.03 -1.86
N LEU A 49 -2.91 -2.53 -0.88
CA LEU A 49 -2.67 -1.85 0.38
C LEU A 49 -1.38 -1.04 0.25
N ILE A 50 -1.44 0.27 0.48
CA ILE A 50 -0.30 1.17 0.44
C ILE A 50 -0.01 1.67 1.85
N LEU A 51 1.14 1.29 2.37
CA LEU A 51 1.67 1.73 3.65
C LEU A 51 2.54 2.96 3.42
N SER A 52 2.16 4.11 3.97
CA SER A 52 2.91 5.37 3.81
C SER A 52 3.05 6.08 5.17
N PRO A 53 4.18 6.76 5.45
CA PRO A 53 4.32 7.51 6.69
C PRO A 53 3.63 8.89 6.60
N LEU A 54 3.39 9.43 5.41
CA LEU A 54 2.95 10.81 5.23
C LEU A 54 1.46 10.88 4.86
N LYS A 55 0.63 11.34 5.81
CA LYS A 55 -0.83 11.50 5.61
C LYS A 55 -1.17 12.39 4.42
N ALA A 56 -0.47 13.53 4.28
CA ALA A 56 -0.68 14.44 3.17
C ALA A 56 -0.44 13.76 1.81
N LEU A 57 0.55 12.85 1.73
CA LEU A 57 0.82 12.09 0.52
C LEU A 57 -0.28 11.05 0.26
N MET A 58 -0.77 10.38 1.31
CA MET A 58 -1.91 9.46 1.21
C MET A 58 -3.15 10.16 0.62
N ASP A 59 -3.50 11.34 1.16
CA ASP A 59 -4.66 12.12 0.71
C ASP A 59 -4.50 12.60 -0.73
N GLU A 60 -3.28 13.03 -1.11
CA GLU A 60 -2.98 13.44 -2.49
C GLU A 60 -3.15 12.28 -3.47
N GLN A 61 -2.58 11.10 -3.16
CA GLN A 61 -2.69 9.93 -4.04
C GLN A 61 -4.12 9.37 -4.10
N GLN A 62 -4.86 9.37 -2.98
CA GLN A 62 -6.27 9.00 -2.94
C GLN A 62 -7.09 9.91 -3.86
N LYS A 63 -6.97 11.23 -3.67
CA LYS A 63 -7.68 12.22 -4.48
C LYS A 63 -7.37 12.07 -5.96
N LYS A 64 -6.11 11.78 -6.31
CA LYS A 64 -5.67 11.55 -7.68
C LYS A 64 -6.33 10.30 -8.28
N LEU A 65 -6.36 9.18 -7.55
CA LEU A 65 -7.02 7.95 -8.00
C LEU A 65 -8.51 8.14 -8.27
N GLU A 66 -9.21 8.80 -7.35
CA GLU A 66 -10.66 9.01 -7.46
C GLU A 66 -11.01 10.01 -8.55
N LYS A 67 -10.37 11.20 -8.55
CA LYS A 67 -10.74 12.28 -9.46
C LYS A 67 -10.28 12.06 -10.88
N ASP A 68 -9.07 11.57 -11.06
CA ASP A 68 -8.46 11.51 -12.39
C ASP A 68 -8.73 10.16 -13.08
N TYR A 69 -8.96 9.10 -12.30
CA TYR A 69 -9.05 7.74 -12.82
C TYR A 69 -10.31 6.98 -12.40
N GLY A 70 -11.16 7.55 -11.54
CA GLY A 70 -12.39 6.91 -11.08
C GLY A 70 -12.15 5.62 -10.28
N ILE A 71 -10.95 5.44 -9.71
CA ILE A 71 -10.60 4.27 -8.92
C ILE A 71 -10.97 4.56 -7.46
N SER A 72 -11.92 3.79 -6.93
CA SER A 72 -12.36 3.90 -5.54
C SER A 72 -11.21 3.63 -4.56
N SER A 73 -10.97 4.56 -3.64
CA SER A 73 -9.88 4.46 -2.67
C SER A 73 -10.26 4.99 -1.29
N GLU A 74 -9.44 4.69 -0.28
CA GLU A 74 -9.64 5.20 1.08
C GLU A 74 -8.30 5.48 1.77
N ALA A 75 -8.21 6.62 2.47
CA ALA A 75 -7.06 6.96 3.30
C ALA A 75 -7.41 6.85 4.79
N ILE A 76 -6.82 5.88 5.46
CA ILE A 76 -7.08 5.55 6.86
C ILE A 76 -5.98 6.14 7.74
N HIS A 77 -6.34 7.20 8.46
CA HIS A 77 -5.43 7.93 9.33
C HIS A 77 -5.56 7.49 10.80
N GLY A 78 -4.43 7.31 11.49
CA GLY A 78 -4.43 6.80 12.88
C GLY A 78 -4.83 7.79 13.97
N ASP A 79 -4.95 9.07 13.66
CA ASP A 79 -5.53 10.10 14.55
C ASP A 79 -7.05 10.17 14.48
N ASN A 80 -7.68 9.54 13.48
CA ASN A 80 -9.13 9.45 13.41
C ASN A 80 -9.64 8.57 14.56
N LYS A 81 -10.21 9.21 15.58
CA LYS A 81 -10.80 8.53 16.76
C LYS A 81 -11.89 7.52 16.39
N LYS A 82 -12.49 7.66 15.20
CA LYS A 82 -13.47 6.72 14.65
C LYS A 82 -13.09 6.45 13.20
N LEU A 83 -12.94 5.17 12.89
CA LEU A 83 -12.88 4.71 11.52
C LEU A 83 -14.21 5.01 10.80
N PRO A 84 -14.22 5.11 9.47
CA PRO A 84 -15.44 5.10 8.67
C PRO A 84 -16.38 3.98 9.15
N ARG A 85 -17.68 4.28 9.24
CA ARG A 85 -18.66 3.26 9.63
C ARG A 85 -18.61 2.09 8.65
N ASN A 86 -18.67 0.88 9.19
CA ASN A 86 -18.64 -0.37 8.44
C ASN A 86 -17.40 -0.55 7.56
N LEU A 87 -16.28 0.13 7.85
CA LEU A 87 -15.08 0.07 6.99
C LEU A 87 -14.63 -1.37 6.71
N GLU A 88 -14.58 -2.23 7.73
CA GLU A 88 -14.24 -3.65 7.57
C GLU A 88 -15.17 -4.37 6.56
N ASP A 89 -16.48 -4.12 6.63
CA ASP A 89 -17.44 -4.69 5.68
C ASP A 89 -17.23 -4.15 4.26
N ARG A 90 -16.96 -2.84 4.13
CA ARG A 90 -16.73 -2.17 2.84
C ARG A 90 -15.45 -2.69 2.17
N LEU A 91 -14.38 -2.87 2.95
CA LEU A 91 -13.14 -3.51 2.53
C LEU A 91 -13.38 -4.96 2.10
N SER A 92 -14.13 -5.72 2.90
CA SER A 92 -14.47 -7.11 2.61
C SER A 92 -15.29 -7.25 1.33
N LYS A 93 -16.20 -6.31 1.04
CA LYS A 93 -17.02 -6.26 -0.17
C LYS A 93 -16.28 -5.75 -1.41
N GLY A 94 -15.06 -5.22 -1.26
CA GLY A 94 -14.30 -4.68 -2.38
C GLY A 94 -14.76 -3.29 -2.84
N GLU A 95 -15.37 -2.50 -1.95
CA GLU A 95 -15.77 -1.12 -2.28
C GLU A 95 -14.59 -0.18 -2.57
N TYR A 96 -13.39 -0.57 -2.12
CA TYR A 96 -12.15 0.17 -2.32
C TYR A 96 -11.11 -0.72 -2.98
N ARG A 97 -10.41 -0.17 -3.97
CA ARG A 97 -9.39 -0.86 -4.75
C ARG A 97 -7.98 -0.39 -4.38
N ALA A 98 -7.84 0.81 -3.83
CA ALA A 98 -6.62 1.24 -3.16
C ALA A 98 -6.94 1.65 -1.72
N VAL A 99 -6.13 1.18 -0.78
CA VAL A 99 -6.25 1.55 0.63
C VAL A 99 -4.92 2.08 1.11
N PHE A 100 -4.90 3.35 1.51
CA PHE A 100 -3.73 3.99 2.10
C PHE A 100 -3.87 3.92 3.61
N MET A 101 -2.83 3.49 4.32
CA MET A 101 -2.78 3.57 5.78
C MET A 101 -1.34 3.68 6.27
N THR A 102 -1.15 4.06 7.53
CA THR A 102 0.18 3.98 8.14
C THR A 102 0.45 2.55 8.64
N PRO A 103 1.71 2.10 8.79
CA PRO A 103 2.00 0.77 9.34
C PRO A 103 1.47 0.56 10.76
N GLU A 104 1.38 1.63 11.56
CA GLU A 104 0.74 1.58 12.88
C GLU A 104 -0.72 1.10 12.75
N MET A 105 -1.49 1.70 11.84
CA MET A 105 -2.89 1.34 11.62
C MET A 105 -3.07 -0.06 11.04
N ALA A 106 -2.17 -0.49 10.16
CA ALA A 106 -2.16 -1.84 9.63
C ALA A 106 -1.95 -2.90 10.73
N ASN A 107 -1.27 -2.54 11.82
CA ASN A 107 -0.98 -3.42 12.96
C ASN A 107 -1.95 -3.27 14.13
N ASP A 108 -2.81 -2.25 14.14
CA ASP A 108 -3.73 -1.93 15.24
C ASP A 108 -4.89 -2.92 15.31
N ARG A 109 -4.79 -3.90 16.22
CA ARG A 109 -5.82 -4.92 16.44
C ARG A 109 -7.03 -4.41 17.22
N GLU A 110 -6.93 -3.29 17.92
CA GLU A 110 -8.07 -2.74 18.66
C GLU A 110 -9.02 -2.04 17.71
N ARG A 111 -8.47 -1.28 16.75
CA ARG A 111 -9.26 -0.56 15.74
C ARG A 111 -9.60 -1.40 14.51
N PHE A 112 -8.73 -2.34 14.14
CA PHE A 112 -8.91 -3.23 12.99
C PHE A 112 -8.72 -4.71 13.36
N PRO A 113 -9.57 -5.26 14.24
CA PRO A 113 -9.42 -6.63 14.73
C PRO A 113 -9.51 -7.69 13.63
N LYS A 114 -10.25 -7.41 12.55
CA LYS A 114 -10.53 -8.40 11.50
C LYS A 114 -9.80 -8.13 10.19
N LEU A 115 -9.07 -7.02 10.04
CA LEU A 115 -8.40 -6.63 8.78
C LEU A 115 -7.69 -7.81 8.12
N TRP A 116 -6.85 -8.51 8.87
CA TRP A 116 -6.07 -9.63 8.35
C TRP A 116 -6.82 -10.97 8.32
N ASN A 117 -8.06 -11.07 8.81
CA ASN A 117 -8.82 -12.31 8.93
C ASN A 117 -10.13 -12.33 8.12
N MET A 118 -10.46 -11.25 7.40
CA MET A 118 -11.64 -11.20 6.53
C MET A 118 -11.34 -11.79 5.16
N ASP A 119 -12.02 -12.88 4.79
CA ASP A 119 -11.81 -13.57 3.51
C ASP A 119 -12.00 -12.67 2.29
N GLY A 120 -13.03 -11.80 2.31
CA GLY A 120 -13.30 -10.86 1.22
C GLY A 120 -12.18 -9.85 0.99
N TRP A 121 -11.48 -9.43 2.05
CA TRP A 121 -10.30 -8.59 1.95
C TRP A 121 -9.08 -9.40 1.49
N ARG A 122 -8.80 -10.51 2.19
CA ARG A 122 -7.63 -11.37 1.97
C ARG A 122 -7.57 -11.90 0.54
N SER A 123 -8.71 -12.35 0.00
CA SER A 123 -8.79 -12.93 -1.35
C SER A 123 -8.59 -11.91 -2.47
N ARG A 124 -8.81 -10.61 -2.20
CA ARG A 124 -8.66 -9.52 -3.19
C ARG A 124 -7.31 -8.82 -3.14
N LEU A 125 -6.56 -8.95 -2.05
CA LEU A 125 -5.22 -8.36 -1.94
C LEU A 125 -4.31 -8.85 -3.08
N LEU A 126 -3.82 -7.89 -3.86
CA LEU A 126 -2.91 -8.11 -4.98
C LEU A 126 -1.47 -7.80 -4.63
N ALA A 127 -1.25 -6.77 -3.82
CA ALA A 127 0.07 -6.40 -3.33
C ALA A 127 -0.04 -5.56 -2.06
N ILE A 128 1.03 -5.61 -1.26
CA ILE A 128 1.26 -4.66 -0.17
C ILE A 128 2.45 -3.80 -0.54
N VAL A 129 2.22 -2.51 -0.68
CA VAL A 129 3.22 -1.52 -1.05
C VAL A 129 3.72 -0.83 0.21
N ILE A 130 5.03 -0.72 0.38
CA ILE A 130 5.67 0.02 1.47
C ILE A 130 6.35 1.22 0.84
N ASP A 131 5.76 2.39 1.02
CA ASP A 131 6.33 3.65 0.57
C ASP A 131 7.32 4.19 1.62
N GLU A 132 8.31 4.95 1.15
CA GLU A 132 9.44 5.42 1.97
C GLU A 132 10.09 4.32 2.80
N ALA A 133 10.34 3.15 2.19
CA ALA A 133 10.88 1.96 2.85
C ALA A 133 12.22 2.18 3.58
N HIS A 134 12.94 3.26 3.27
CA HIS A 134 14.11 3.68 4.06
C HIS A 134 13.78 3.92 5.53
N CYS A 135 12.53 4.21 5.88
CA CYS A 135 12.07 4.31 7.28
C CYS A 135 12.32 3.02 8.09
N ILE A 136 12.58 1.88 7.43
CA ILE A 136 12.95 0.62 8.09
C ILE A 136 14.38 0.70 8.67
N HIS A 137 15.31 1.35 7.97
CA HIS A 137 16.74 1.38 8.34
C HIS A 137 17.20 2.76 8.85
N SER A 138 16.65 3.84 8.29
CA SER A 138 17.16 5.19 8.52
C SER A 138 16.72 5.76 9.87
N TRP A 139 17.65 5.65 10.85
CA TRP A 139 17.90 6.55 11.99
C TRP A 139 16.97 6.43 13.21
N GLY A 140 17.43 5.60 14.17
CA GLY A 140 17.51 5.93 15.60
C GLY A 140 16.18 6.17 16.34
N SER A 141 15.77 5.17 17.14
CA SER A 141 14.83 5.20 18.30
C SER A 141 13.50 5.99 18.22
N GLY A 142 13.19 6.71 17.14
CA GLY A 142 12.03 7.61 17.05
C GLY A 142 11.33 7.68 15.69
N PHE A 143 11.99 7.36 14.58
CA PHE A 143 11.33 7.40 13.26
C PHE A 143 10.55 6.10 13.00
N ARG A 144 9.30 6.11 13.48
CA ARG A 144 8.22 5.10 13.35
C ARG A 144 8.63 3.65 13.58
N LYS A 145 8.67 3.27 14.86
CA LYS A 145 8.74 1.87 15.34
C LYS A 145 7.82 0.89 14.58
N ALA A 146 6.70 1.34 14.00
CA ALA A 146 5.84 0.45 13.23
C ALA A 146 6.43 0.00 11.88
N TYR A 147 7.37 0.75 11.28
CA TYR A 147 8.08 0.31 10.07
C TYR A 147 9.01 -0.87 10.37
N SER A 148 9.65 -0.91 11.55
CA SER A 148 10.45 -2.09 11.96
C SER A 148 9.59 -3.32 12.23
N GLN A 149 8.28 -3.14 12.42
CA GLN A 149 7.29 -4.20 12.62
C GLN A 149 6.57 -4.62 11.33
N ILE A 150 7.02 -4.16 10.15
CA ILE A 150 6.46 -4.60 8.86
C ILE A 150 6.62 -6.13 8.68
N GLY A 151 7.64 -6.74 9.28
CA GLY A 151 7.78 -8.20 9.32
C GLY A 151 6.57 -8.92 9.92
N ASP A 152 5.89 -8.30 10.90
CA ASP A 152 4.67 -8.86 11.49
C ASP A 152 3.49 -8.84 10.51
N LEU A 153 3.46 -7.87 9.60
CA LEU A 153 2.45 -7.81 8.53
C LEU A 153 2.66 -8.94 7.52
N ARG A 154 3.91 -9.29 7.22
CA ARG A 154 4.23 -10.43 6.34
C ARG A 154 3.67 -11.74 6.88
N ALA A 155 3.75 -11.96 8.20
CA ALA A 155 3.19 -13.14 8.84
C ALA A 155 1.64 -13.18 8.81
N LYS A 156 0.98 -12.03 8.68
CA LYS A 156 -0.48 -11.90 8.62
C LYS A 156 -1.03 -11.91 7.20
N ALA A 157 -0.23 -11.46 6.24
CA ALA A 157 -0.62 -11.32 4.84
C ALA A 157 -1.00 -12.68 4.22
N PRO A 158 -1.95 -12.71 3.26
CA PRO A 158 -2.27 -13.93 2.55
C PRO A 158 -1.04 -14.49 1.80
N PRO A 159 -0.88 -15.83 1.73
CA PRO A 159 0.20 -16.44 0.95
C PRO A 159 0.19 -15.96 -0.50
N GLY A 160 1.38 -15.68 -1.04
CA GLY A 160 1.54 -15.21 -2.43
C GLY A 160 1.23 -13.74 -2.66
N VAL A 161 0.83 -12.95 -1.66
CA VAL A 161 0.72 -11.50 -1.79
C VAL A 161 2.12 -10.87 -1.72
N PRO A 162 2.64 -10.27 -2.80
CA PRO A 162 3.97 -9.69 -2.82
C PRO A 162 4.04 -8.37 -2.03
N PHE A 163 5.22 -8.13 -1.47
CA PHE A 163 5.58 -6.88 -0.81
C PHE A 163 6.47 -6.06 -1.75
N ILE A 164 6.05 -4.82 -2.03
CA ILE A 164 6.76 -3.90 -2.91
C ILE A 164 7.30 -2.76 -2.06
N ALA A 165 8.58 -2.83 -1.72
CA ALA A 165 9.26 -1.79 -0.96
C ALA A 165 9.78 -0.72 -1.91
N MET A 166 9.42 0.54 -1.68
CA MET A 166 9.82 1.66 -2.53
C MET A 166 10.49 2.74 -1.71
N SER A 167 11.57 3.31 -2.23
CA SER A 167 12.21 4.45 -1.58
C SER A 167 12.95 5.32 -2.59
N ALA A 168 13.09 6.62 -2.29
CA ALA A 168 14.00 7.50 -3.03
C ALA A 168 15.47 7.23 -2.72
N THR A 169 15.74 6.86 -1.47
CA THR A 169 17.06 6.57 -0.93
C THR A 169 16.99 5.24 -0.21
N LEU A 170 17.88 4.29 -0.47
CA LEU A 170 18.03 3.10 0.36
C LEU A 170 19.54 2.93 0.57
N PRO A 171 20.03 2.94 1.82
CA PRO A 171 21.42 2.59 2.08
C PRO A 171 21.72 1.22 1.45
N PRO A 172 22.95 0.99 0.93
CA PRO A 172 23.33 -0.29 0.35
C PRO A 172 23.33 -1.47 1.34
N ASP A 173 23.34 -1.17 2.65
CA ASP A 173 23.58 -2.11 3.76
C ASP A 173 22.31 -2.46 4.54
#